data_AF-A0A8C3FPX8-F1
#
_entry.id   AF-A0A8C3FPX8-F1
#
_cell.length_a   1.000
_cell.length_b   1.000
_cell.length_c   1.000
_cell.angle_alpha   90.00
_cell.angle_beta   90.00
_cell.angle_gamma   90.00
#
_symmetry.space_group_name_H-M   'P 1'
#
loop_
_entity.id
_entity.type
_entity.pdbx_description
1 polymer ?
#
loop_
_entity_poly.entity_id
_entity_poly.type
_entity_poly.pdbx_seq_one_letter_code
_entity_poly.pdbx_strand_id
1 'polypeptide(L)'
;MGQAMGPLFLFLLALLRLWASQALSTCKTIDMELVKRKRIEAIRGQILSKLRLDSPPQVEGGDAALLRLPEEVMSLYNSTRDMVRDMVRQQEAGKPRESPQDEYYAKEVHKFSMLPHSPSGSARSPQQCAILGFTGIQ
;
A
#
# COMPACT_ATOMS: atom_id res chain seq x y z
N MET A 1 -24.22 -41.55 49.55
CA MET A 1 -23.58 -41.85 48.24
C MET A 1 -23.20 -40.54 47.51
N GLY A 2 -22.43 -39.64 48.13
CA GLY A 2 -22.22 -38.28 47.57
C GLY A 2 -20.76 -37.79 47.46
N GLN A 3 -19.77 -38.56 47.92
CA GLN A 3 -18.42 -38.04 48.12
C GLN A 3 -17.44 -38.34 46.95
N ALA A 4 -17.79 -39.25 46.03
CA ALA A 4 -16.94 -39.63 44.89
C ALA A 4 -17.16 -38.79 43.62
N MET A 5 -18.22 -37.98 43.57
CA MET A 5 -18.58 -37.19 42.38
C MET A 5 -17.70 -35.95 42.20
N GLY A 6 -17.20 -35.37 43.29
CA GLY A 6 -16.29 -34.22 43.29
C GLY A 6 -14.98 -34.46 42.53
N PRO A 7 -14.17 -35.49 42.88
CA PRO A 7 -12.91 -35.74 42.20
C PRO A 7 -13.08 -36.16 40.74
N LEU A 8 -14.13 -36.93 40.42
CA LEU A 8 -14.45 -37.31 39.04
C LEU A 8 -14.82 -36.09 38.19
N PHE A 9 -15.61 -35.16 38.74
CA PHE A 9 -15.97 -33.91 38.08
C PHE A 9 -14.75 -33.00 37.85
N LEU A 10 -13.86 -32.88 38.84
CA LEU A 10 -12.61 -32.14 38.69
C LEU A 10 -11.69 -32.77 37.64
N PHE A 11 -11.62 -34.10 37.57
CA PHE A 11 -10.85 -34.83 36.57
C PHE A 11 -11.41 -34.60 35.16
N LEU A 12 -12.74 -34.64 35.00
CA LEU A 12 -13.40 -34.36 33.71
C LEU A 12 -13.17 -32.90 33.25
N LEU A 13 -13.22 -31.94 34.19
CA LEU A 13 -12.88 -30.55 33.90
C LEU A 13 -11.42 -30.38 33.48
N ALA A 14 -10.49 -31.10 34.12
CA ALA A 14 -9.07 -31.08 33.75
C ALA A 14 -8.83 -31.63 32.34
N LEU A 15 -9.50 -32.74 31.98
CA LEU A 15 -9.46 -33.30 30.63
C LEU A 15 -10.04 -32.34 29.59
N LEU A 16 -11.18 -31.69 29.89
CA LEU A 16 -11.79 -30.71 29.01
C LEU A 16 -10.87 -29.49 28.76
N ARG A 17 -10.19 -29.01 29.80
CA ARG A 17 -9.18 -27.93 29.71
C ARG A 17 -7.98 -28.34 28.86
N LEU A 18 -7.51 -29.58 29.01
CA LEU A 18 -6.39 -30.10 28.22
C LEU A 18 -6.77 -30.24 26.74
N TRP A 19 -7.94 -30.77 26.43
CA TRP A 19 -8.46 -30.85 25.05
C TRP A 19 -8.70 -29.47 24.44
N ALA A 20 -9.24 -28.52 25.21
CA ALA A 20 -9.41 -27.13 24.75
C ALA A 20 -8.06 -26.45 24.47
N SER A 21 -7.03 -26.71 25.28
CA SER A 21 -5.66 -26.23 25.05
C SER A 21 -5.06 -26.83 23.78
N GLN A 22 -5.27 -28.12 23.53
CA GLN A 22 -4.85 -28.78 22.30
C GLN A 22 -5.59 -28.21 21.07
N ALA A 23 -6.90 -27.95 21.18
CA ALA A 23 -7.69 -27.32 20.10
C ALA A 23 -7.23 -25.87 19.79
N LEU A 24 -6.84 -25.10 20.81
CA LEU A 24 -6.24 -23.77 20.65
C LEU A 24 -4.81 -23.83 20.09
N SER A 25 -4.05 -24.88 20.43
CA SER A 25 -2.70 -25.12 19.88
C SER A 25 -2.75 -25.67 18.44
N THR A 26 -3.87 -26.26 18.02
CA THR A 26 -4.15 -26.60 16.61
C THR A 26 -4.59 -25.40 15.76
N CYS A 27 -4.41 -24.17 16.24
CA CYS A 27 -4.20 -23.02 15.35
C CYS A 27 -2.98 -23.33 14.48
N LYS A 28 -3.26 -23.97 13.34
CA LYS A 28 -2.34 -24.39 12.28
C LYS A 28 -1.14 -23.44 12.21
N THR A 29 0.07 -23.98 12.39
CA THR A 29 1.32 -23.27 12.05
C THR A 29 1.19 -22.78 10.62
N ILE A 30 0.80 -21.52 10.48
CA ILE A 30 0.56 -20.91 9.21
C ILE A 30 1.94 -20.61 8.63
N ASP A 31 2.29 -21.35 7.58
CA ASP A 31 3.55 -21.17 6.90
C ASP A 31 3.59 -19.76 6.30
N MET A 32 4.31 -18.87 6.99
CA MET A 32 4.49 -17.49 6.56
C MET A 32 5.12 -17.39 5.19
N GLU A 33 5.93 -18.37 4.78
CA GLU A 33 6.52 -18.39 3.44
C GLU A 33 5.45 -18.65 2.38
N LEU A 34 4.48 -19.52 2.66
CA LEU A 34 3.34 -19.77 1.76
C LEU A 34 2.40 -18.57 1.69
N VAL A 35 2.13 -17.89 2.81
CA VAL A 35 1.34 -16.65 2.83
C VAL A 35 2.03 -15.54 2.06
N LYS A 36 3.33 -15.35 2.26
CA LYS A 36 4.13 -14.35 1.51
C LYS A 36 4.08 -14.64 0.01
N ARG A 37 4.28 -15.89 -0.43
CA ARG A 37 4.19 -16.26 -1.85
C ARG A 37 2.82 -15.95 -2.44
N LYS A 38 1.73 -16.33 -1.75
CA LYS A 38 0.37 -16.00 -2.19
C LYS A 38 0.15 -14.49 -2.28
N ARG A 39 0.68 -13.73 -1.33
CA ARG A 39 0.60 -12.27 -1.32
C ARG A 39 1.39 -11.64 -2.46
N ILE A 40 2.57 -12.17 -2.80
CA ILE A 40 3.36 -11.72 -3.94
C ILE A 40 2.58 -11.92 -5.24
N GLU A 41 1.97 -13.09 -5.45
CA GLU A 41 1.19 -13.35 -6.66
C GLU A 41 -0.06 -12.47 -6.75
N ALA A 42 -0.74 -12.24 -5.62
CA ALA A 42 -1.87 -11.33 -5.55
C ALA A 42 -1.46 -9.88 -5.86
N ILE A 43 -0.33 -9.41 -5.32
CA ILE A 43 0.20 -8.06 -5.60
C ILE A 43 0.60 -7.93 -7.06
N ARG A 44 1.18 -8.97 -7.66
CA ARG A 44 1.52 -8.99 -9.08
C ARG A 44 0.28 -8.75 -9.95
N GLY A 45 -0.79 -9.49 -9.70
CA GLY A 45 -2.08 -9.29 -10.38
C GLY A 45 -2.66 -7.90 -10.12
N GLN A 46 -2.60 -7.43 -8.88
CA GLN A 46 -3.11 -6.11 -8.50
C GLN A 46 -2.42 -4.96 -9.24
N ILE A 47 -1.08 -5.00 -9.35
CA ILE A 47 -0.32 -3.97 -10.08
C ILE A 47 -0.71 -3.97 -11.57
N LEU A 48 -0.79 -5.15 -12.19
CA LEU A 48 -1.16 -5.30 -13.59
C LEU A 48 -2.60 -4.83 -13.86
N SER A 49 -3.56 -5.19 -13.01
CA SER A 49 -4.95 -4.70 -13.10
C SER A 49 -5.04 -3.19 -12.91
N LYS A 50 -4.25 -2.60 -12.01
CA LYS A 50 -4.21 -1.14 -11.81
C LYS A 50 -3.65 -0.39 -13.02
N LEU A 51 -2.66 -0.98 -13.71
CA LEU A 51 -2.03 -0.39 -14.89
C LEU A 51 -2.74 -0.75 -16.21
N ARG A 52 -3.79 -1.59 -16.17
CA ARG A 52 -4.47 -2.13 -17.36
C ARG A 52 -3.52 -2.88 -18.32
N LEU A 53 -2.59 -3.66 -17.75
CA LEU A 53 -1.64 -4.48 -18.50
C LEU A 53 -1.96 -5.97 -18.29
N ASP A 54 -1.95 -6.77 -19.36
CA ASP A 54 -2.09 -8.22 -19.26
C ASP A 54 -0.79 -8.93 -18.84
N SER A 55 0.36 -8.33 -19.16
CA SER A 55 1.69 -8.87 -18.84
C SER A 55 2.72 -7.76 -18.58
N PRO A 56 3.80 -8.03 -17.83
CA PRO A 56 4.88 -7.06 -17.65
C PRO A 56 5.48 -6.62 -18.99
N PRO A 57 5.71 -5.32 -19.21
CA PRO A 57 6.33 -4.83 -20.44
C PRO A 57 7.81 -5.24 -20.52
N GLN A 58 8.30 -5.44 -21.73
CA GLN A 58 9.73 -5.71 -21.98
C GLN A 58 10.52 -4.40 -21.87
N VAL A 59 11.59 -4.41 -21.07
CA VAL A 59 12.45 -3.23 -20.88
C VAL A 59 13.62 -3.30 -21.85
N GLU A 60 13.53 -2.57 -22.96
CA GLU A 60 14.64 -2.40 -23.90
C GLU A 60 15.79 -1.66 -23.19
N GLY A 61 16.93 -2.33 -22.98
CA GLY A 61 18.11 -1.78 -22.29
C GLY A 61 18.36 -2.28 -20.86
N GLY A 62 17.49 -3.15 -20.33
CA GLY A 62 17.67 -3.79 -19.02
C GLY A 62 17.78 -2.81 -17.84
N ASP A 63 18.30 -3.28 -16.70
CA ASP A 63 18.42 -2.50 -15.47
C ASP A 63 19.33 -1.26 -15.62
N ALA A 64 20.21 -1.25 -16.61
CA ALA A 64 21.12 -0.14 -16.89
C ALA A 64 20.39 1.12 -17.39
N ALA A 65 19.29 0.96 -18.14
CA ALA A 65 18.45 2.09 -18.57
C ALA A 65 17.71 2.73 -17.39
N LEU A 66 17.36 1.94 -16.37
CA LEU A 66 16.73 2.43 -15.13
C LEU A 66 17.71 3.17 -14.21
N LEU A 67 19.03 2.98 -14.37
CA LEU A 67 20.02 3.70 -13.55
C LEU A 67 20.24 5.15 -14.01
N ARG A 68 19.82 5.52 -15.23
CA ARG A 68 20.03 6.85 -15.80
C ARG A 68 18.70 7.57 -16.08
N LEU A 69 17.86 7.69 -15.06
CA LEU A 69 16.61 8.44 -15.16
C LEU A 69 16.87 9.95 -15.32
N PRO A 70 16.14 10.66 -16.20
CA PRO A 70 16.20 12.12 -16.30
C PRO A 70 15.81 12.80 -14.97
N GLU A 71 16.45 13.95 -14.68
CA GLU A 71 16.19 14.73 -13.46
C GLU A 71 14.71 15.16 -13.35
N GLU A 72 14.09 15.50 -14.48
CA GLU A 72 12.68 15.89 -14.53
C GLU A 72 11.74 14.80 -14.00
N VAL A 73 11.97 13.54 -14.40
CA VAL A 73 11.21 12.37 -13.93
C VAL A 73 11.44 12.16 -12.43
N MET A 74 12.67 12.33 -11.97
CA MET A 74 13.00 12.21 -10.54
C MET A 74 12.34 13.32 -9.71
N SER A 75 12.33 14.55 -10.22
CA SER A 75 11.65 15.71 -9.61
C SER A 75 10.15 15.46 -9.51
N LEU A 76 9.53 15.00 -10.60
CA LEU A 76 8.12 14.62 -10.64
C LEU A 76 7.80 13.55 -9.59
N TYR A 77 8.55 12.45 -9.57
CA TYR A 77 8.35 11.36 -8.60
C TYR A 77 8.45 11.85 -7.15
N ASN A 78 9.46 12.66 -6.83
CA ASN A 78 9.63 13.18 -5.47
C ASN A 78 8.45 14.07 -5.06
N SER A 79 8.01 14.98 -5.93
CA SER A 79 6.82 15.81 -5.69
C SER A 79 5.56 14.98 -5.49
N THR A 80 5.34 13.94 -6.32
CA THR A 80 4.19 13.04 -6.20
C THR A 80 4.24 12.24 -4.90
N ARG A 81 5.40 11.71 -4.54
CA ARG A 81 5.59 10.92 -3.31
C ARG A 81 5.25 11.74 -2.07
N ASP A 82 5.69 13.00 -2.02
CA ASP A 82 5.46 13.86 -0.87
C ASP A 82 3.98 14.27 -0.76
N MET A 83 3.33 14.59 -1.87
CA MET A 83 1.87 14.82 -1.91
C MET A 83 1.07 13.58 -1.48
N VAL A 84 1.42 12.38 -1.94
CA VAL A 84 0.73 11.14 -1.54
C VAL A 84 0.88 10.90 -0.04
N ARG A 85 2.05 11.19 0.54
CA ARG A 85 2.26 11.12 1.99
C ARG A 85 1.37 12.11 2.73
N ASP A 86 1.20 13.33 2.22
CA ASP A 86 0.27 14.31 2.79
C ASP A 86 -1.18 13.85 2.74
N MET A 87 -1.61 13.23 1.63
CA MET A 87 -2.96 12.66 1.50
C MET A 87 -3.20 11.55 2.53
N VAL A 88 -2.23 10.66 2.74
CA VAL A 88 -2.31 9.60 3.76
C VAL A 88 -2.43 10.20 5.17
N ARG A 89 -1.63 11.23 5.50
CA ARG A 89 -1.73 11.94 6.77
C ARG A 89 -3.11 12.59 6.98
N GLN A 90 -3.66 13.23 5.95
CA GLN A 90 -4.99 13.84 6.02
C GLN A 90 -6.10 12.81 6.19
N GLN A 91 -5.93 11.62 5.62
CA GLN A 91 -6.84 10.50 5.78
C GLN A 91 -6.81 9.93 7.20
N GLU A 92 -5.62 9.77 7.78
CA GLU A 92 -5.46 9.40 9.19
C GLU A 92 -6.09 10.44 10.12
N ALA A 93 -6.10 11.72 9.73
CA ALA A 93 -6.76 12.81 10.43
C ALA A 93 -8.29 12.88 10.22
N GLY A 94 -8.91 11.88 9.58
CA GLY A 94 -10.37 11.75 9.47
C GLY A 94 -11.02 12.60 8.38
N LYS A 95 -10.26 13.12 7.41
CA LYS A 95 -10.82 13.85 6.27
C LYS A 95 -11.59 12.89 5.34
N PRO A 96 -12.81 13.24 4.87
CA PRO A 96 -13.59 12.40 3.95
C PRO A 96 -12.81 12.07 2.67
N ARG A 97 -12.91 10.82 2.21
CA ARG A 97 -12.47 10.41 0.87
C ARG A 97 -13.44 10.94 -0.17
N GLU A 98 -12.91 11.48 -1.26
CA GLU A 98 -13.67 11.72 -2.49
C GLU A 98 -13.99 10.36 -3.17
N SER A 99 -14.98 10.32 -4.06
CA SER A 99 -15.70 9.12 -4.52
C SER A 99 -14.83 7.91 -4.96
N PRO A 100 -15.22 6.66 -4.60
CA PRO A 100 -14.35 5.48 -4.70
C PRO A 100 -14.21 4.81 -6.09
N GLN A 101 -15.05 5.14 -7.07
CA GLN A 101 -15.07 4.40 -8.35
C GLN A 101 -13.98 4.84 -9.34
N ASP A 102 -13.58 6.11 -9.34
CA ASP A 102 -12.57 6.65 -10.27
C ASP A 102 -11.11 6.48 -9.78
N GLU A 103 -10.89 5.89 -8.60
CA GLU A 103 -9.57 5.73 -7.96
C GLU A 103 -8.93 4.35 -8.17
N TYR A 104 -9.65 3.37 -8.73
CA TYR A 104 -9.13 2.00 -8.77
C TYR A 104 -7.92 1.87 -9.72
N TYR A 105 -8.01 2.44 -10.91
CA TYR A 105 -6.94 2.44 -11.91
C TYR A 105 -5.87 3.48 -11.57
N ALA A 106 -4.63 3.21 -11.98
CA ALA A 106 -3.57 4.19 -11.86
C ALA A 106 -3.88 5.43 -12.72
N LYS A 107 -3.25 6.55 -12.38
CA LYS A 107 -3.35 7.82 -13.11
C LYS A 107 -1.97 8.21 -13.58
N GLU A 108 -1.88 8.70 -14.80
CA GLU A 108 -0.67 9.33 -15.30
C GLU A 108 -0.52 10.71 -14.65
N VAL A 109 0.70 11.06 -14.26
CA VAL A 109 0.98 12.29 -13.51
C VAL A 109 1.82 13.22 -14.37
N HIS A 110 1.37 14.46 -14.52
CA HIS A 110 2.08 15.51 -15.24
C HIS A 110 2.39 16.68 -14.30
N LYS A 111 3.56 17.31 -14.45
CA LYS A 111 3.95 18.49 -13.69
C LYS A 111 3.93 19.72 -14.60
N PHE A 112 3.17 20.73 -14.21
CA PHE A 112 3.07 22.00 -14.93
C PHE A 112 3.71 23.10 -14.09
N SER A 113 4.80 23.68 -14.60
CA SER A 113 5.45 24.83 -13.96
C SER A 113 4.63 26.10 -14.18
N MET A 114 4.29 26.81 -13.10
CA MET A 114 3.60 28.09 -13.23
C MET A 114 4.58 29.17 -13.68
N LEU A 115 4.10 30.13 -14.48
CA LEU A 115 4.89 31.29 -14.86
C LEU A 115 5.23 32.11 -13.61
N PRO A 116 6.47 32.64 -13.51
CA PRO A 116 6.83 33.51 -12.41
C PRO A 116 5.97 34.78 -12.47
N HIS A 117 5.15 35.00 -11.45
CA HIS A 117 4.45 36.27 -11.28
C HIS A 117 5.47 37.30 -10.75
N SER A 118 5.78 38.32 -11.55
CA SER A 118 6.61 39.44 -11.09
C SER A 118 5.74 40.63 -10.68
N PRO A 119 5.45 40.85 -9.38
CA PRO A 119 5.35 42.18 -8.84
C PRO A 119 6.73 42.52 -8.29
N SER A 120 7.39 43.49 -8.92
CA SER A 120 8.63 44.17 -8.47
C SER A 120 9.22 43.73 -7.11
N GLY A 121 10.40 43.13 -7.16
CA GLY A 121 11.41 43.24 -6.09
C GLY A 121 11.24 42.37 -4.85
N SER A 122 11.65 41.09 -4.92
CA SER A 122 12.50 40.47 -3.90
C SER A 122 12.97 39.11 -4.39
N ALA A 123 14.29 38.92 -4.46
CA ALA A 123 14.91 37.64 -4.75
C ALA A 123 14.62 36.66 -3.60
N ARG A 124 13.56 35.87 -3.74
CA ARG A 124 13.41 34.59 -3.03
C ARG A 124 13.54 33.49 -4.06
N SER A 125 14.40 32.51 -3.77
CA SER A 125 14.56 31.28 -4.54
C SER A 125 13.17 30.80 -5.00
N PRO A 126 12.92 30.58 -6.30
CA PRO A 126 11.62 30.15 -6.72
C PRO A 126 11.48 28.71 -6.20
N GLN A 127 10.71 28.52 -5.13
CA GLN A 127 9.86 27.35 -5.12
C GLN A 127 8.97 27.57 -6.35
N GLN A 128 9.41 27.06 -7.50
CA GLN A 128 8.63 27.06 -8.73
C GLN A 128 7.36 26.32 -8.37
N CYS A 129 6.33 27.11 -8.14
CA CYS A 129 5.06 26.63 -7.68
C CYS A 129 4.51 25.86 -8.90
N ALA A 130 4.41 24.54 -8.78
CA ALA A 130 4.10 23.63 -9.86
C ALA A 130 2.82 22.88 -9.52
N ILE A 131 1.97 22.67 -10.52
CA ILE A 131 0.70 21.96 -10.37
C ILE A 131 0.90 20.53 -10.89
N LEU A 132 0.44 19.55 -10.11
CA LEU A 132 0.37 18.16 -10.56
C LEU A 132 -1.00 17.89 -11.18
N GLY A 133 -1.02 17.56 -12.47
CA GLY A 133 -2.20 17.08 -13.17
C GLY A 133 -2.25 15.55 -13.15
N PHE A 134 -3.47 15.00 -13.06
CA PHE A 134 -3.71 13.56 -13.10
C PHE A 134 -4.67 13.22 -14.23
N THR A 135 -4.23 12.34 -15.13
CA THR A 135 -5.04 11.84 -16.26
C THR A 135 -5.28 10.35 -16.11
N GLY A 136 -6.43 9.86 -16.56
CA GLY A 136 -6.72 8.42 -16.59
C GLY A 136 -5.90 7.73 -17.68
N ILE A 137 -5.39 6.54 -17.40
CA ILE A 137 -4.80 5.66 -18.43
C ILE A 137 -5.94 5.12 -19.29
N GLN A 138 -5.81 5.24 -20.61
CA GLN A 138 -6.81 4.83 -21.60
C GLN A 138 -6.93 3.31 -21.64
#